data_AF-A0A1I7U1M7-F1
#
_entry.id   AF-A0A1I7U1M7-F1
#
_cell.length_a   1.000
_cell.length_b   1.000
_cell.length_c   1.000
_cell.angle_alpha   90.00
_cell.angle_beta   90.00
_cell.angle_gamma   90.00
#
_symmetry.space_group_name_H-M   'P 1'
#
loop_
_entity.id
_entity.type
_entity.pdbx_description
1 polymer ?
#
loop_
_entity_poly.entity_id
_entity_poly.type
_entity_poly.pdbx_seq_one_letter_code
_entity_poly.pdbx_strand_id
1 'polypeptide(L)'
;MTNNLHFLVNRFGGTGDPTNFGQELYDITGYSRHSWRPARVPFSDQLTATITNPNRQRDRNVINLWKEYDAENKVDNAGDGVKTRSFNYILCDPEILGNNEEELTLGRFAESIFYVGKGSGYRPFHHFREVKRKIRDGTTVEIQHLKEHAINQIWRAGEGVVWMQFGHSLSDNEAYNREACIISAIGVNNLTNVNTGELHGRCDTQWNDVMKDEYGTYLLNMALGIMKLEGINSLKPGNVVL
;
A
#
# COMPACT_ATOMS: atom_id res chain seq x y z
N MET A 1 18.47 -1.12 30.54
CA MET A 1 18.45 0.07 29.66
C MET A 1 17.60 -0.30 28.46
N THR A 2 16.35 0.17 28.40
CA THR A 2 15.50 0.01 27.22
C THR A 2 15.97 1.04 26.20
N ASN A 3 16.66 0.59 25.15
CA ASN A 3 16.97 1.45 24.01
C ASN A 3 15.65 1.73 23.29
N ASN A 4 15.07 2.90 23.56
CA ASN A 4 13.92 3.38 22.81
C ASN A 4 14.43 3.80 21.42
N LEU A 5 14.18 2.98 20.40
CA LEU A 5 14.31 3.45 19.03
C LEU A 5 13.16 4.42 18.76
N HIS A 6 13.46 5.61 18.27
CA HIS A 6 12.47 6.54 17.73
C HIS A 6 12.72 6.65 16.23
N PHE A 7 11.73 6.34 15.39
CA PHE A 7 11.81 6.70 13.97
C PHE A 7 11.29 8.12 13.80
N LEU A 8 12.15 8.99 13.28
CA LEU A 8 11.74 10.25 12.68
C LEU A 8 11.36 9.96 11.23
N VAL A 9 10.06 10.02 10.92
CA VAL A 9 9.62 10.01 9.52
C VAL A 9 9.22 11.41 9.14
N ASN A 10 10.00 12.01 8.25
CA ASN A 10 9.62 13.25 7.58
C ASN A 10 8.53 12.90 6.55
N ARG A 11 7.27 13.19 6.88
CA ARG A 11 6.18 13.08 5.91
C ARG A 11 6.01 14.43 5.20
N PHE A 12 5.94 14.41 3.87
CA PHE A 12 5.58 15.61 3.11
C PHE A 12 4.05 15.77 3.20
N GLY A 13 3.59 16.91 3.73
CA GLY A 13 2.19 17.28 3.64
C GLY A 13 1.78 17.40 2.17
N GLY A 14 0.58 16.93 1.82
CA GLY A 14 0.08 16.75 0.43
C GLY A 14 -0.04 18.01 -0.44
N THR A 15 0.63 19.12 -0.10
CA THR A 15 0.66 20.35 -0.89
C THR A 15 1.96 20.54 -1.68
N GLY A 16 2.91 19.60 -1.63
CA GLY A 16 4.18 19.75 -2.35
C GLY A 16 5.04 20.91 -1.85
N ASP A 17 4.72 21.48 -0.69
CA ASP A 17 5.50 22.53 -0.04
C ASP A 17 6.68 21.89 0.73
N PRO A 18 7.93 22.07 0.28
CA PRO A 18 9.10 21.50 0.93
C PRO A 18 9.44 22.15 2.28
N THR A 19 8.65 23.11 2.76
CA THR A 19 8.88 23.79 4.05
C THR A 19 7.98 23.28 5.18
N ASN A 20 6.94 22.50 4.86
CA ASN A 20 5.99 22.00 5.85
C ASN A 20 6.36 20.56 6.30
N PHE A 21 7.48 20.44 7.02
CA PHE A 21 7.94 19.17 7.60
C PHE A 21 7.20 18.90 8.92
N GLY A 22 6.18 18.06 8.88
CA GLY A 22 5.69 17.41 10.10
C GLY A 22 6.66 16.29 10.48
N GLN A 23 7.43 16.48 11.56
CA GLN A 23 8.15 15.36 12.19
C GLN A 23 7.17 14.61 13.09
N GLU A 24 6.73 13.43 12.67
CA GLU A 24 6.03 12.52 13.56
C GLU A 24 7.06 11.61 14.25
N LEU A 25 7.06 11.64 15.58
CA LEU A 25 7.80 10.71 16.42
C LEU A 25 6.97 9.43 16.59
N TYR A 26 7.50 8.32 16.10
CA TYR A 26 6.93 7.00 16.36
C TYR A 26 7.59 6.42 17.62
N ASP A 27 6.79 6.23 18.68
CA ASP A 27 7.22 5.55 19.91
C ASP A 27 7.23 4.03 19.72
N ILE A 28 8.43 3.47 19.56
CA ILE A 28 8.66 2.02 19.35
C ILE A 28 8.89 1.31 20.70
N THR A 29 8.41 1.91 21.78
CA THR A 29 8.73 1.52 23.15
C THR A 29 7.86 0.32 23.58
N GLY A 30 8.14 -0.85 23.01
CA GLY A 30 7.60 -2.10 23.51
C GLY A 30 7.51 -3.22 22.47
N TYR A 31 7.63 -4.45 22.96
CA TYR A 31 7.30 -5.69 22.27
C TYR A 31 5.79 -5.84 21.98
N SER A 32 5.04 -4.74 21.89
CA SER A 32 3.65 -4.77 21.45
C SER A 32 3.64 -5.12 19.96
N ARG A 33 2.83 -6.11 19.59
CA ARG A 33 2.76 -6.65 18.21
C ARG A 33 2.45 -5.59 17.15
N HIS A 34 1.90 -4.43 17.54
CA HIS A 34 1.49 -3.34 16.65
C HIS A 34 2.11 -1.97 16.99
N SER A 35 3.18 -1.89 17.77
CA SER A 35 3.80 -0.60 18.14
C SER A 35 4.31 0.23 16.95
N TRP A 36 4.47 -0.40 15.79
CA TRP A 36 4.86 0.26 14.54
C TRP A 36 3.68 0.93 13.81
N ARG A 37 2.43 0.59 14.17
CA ARG A 37 1.26 1.20 13.54
C ARG A 37 1.01 2.59 14.14
N PRO A 38 0.96 3.66 13.33
CA PRO A 38 0.46 4.95 13.79
C PRO A 38 -0.94 4.82 14.40
N ALA A 39 -1.32 5.79 15.23
CA ALA A 39 -2.72 5.97 15.61
C ALA A 39 -3.56 6.08 14.33
N ARG A 40 -4.56 5.20 14.19
CA ARG A 40 -5.39 5.17 12.98
C ARG A 40 -6.13 6.49 12.80
N VAL A 41 -6.06 7.02 11.59
CA VAL A 41 -6.87 8.17 11.17
C VAL A 41 -7.99 7.67 10.25
N PRO A 42 -9.11 8.41 10.13
CA PRO A 42 -10.14 8.07 9.16
C PRO A 42 -9.59 7.91 7.75
N PHE A 43 -10.16 6.98 6.99
CA PHE A 43 -9.95 6.89 5.54
C PHE A 43 -10.57 8.09 4.82
N SER A 44 -10.33 8.24 3.51
CA SER A 44 -11.06 9.22 2.71
C SER A 44 -12.58 9.02 2.83
N ASP A 45 -13.34 10.09 2.57
CA ASP A 45 -14.80 10.03 2.58
C ASP A 45 -15.32 9.02 1.56
N GLN A 46 -14.65 8.88 0.40
CA GLN A 46 -15.00 7.95 -0.67
C GLN A 46 -14.82 6.50 -0.23
N LEU A 47 -13.69 6.17 0.42
CA LEU A 47 -13.43 4.84 0.94
C LEU A 47 -14.37 4.52 2.11
N THR A 48 -14.54 5.46 3.03
CA THR A 48 -15.47 5.34 4.18
C THR A 48 -16.91 5.11 3.73
N ALA A 49 -17.39 5.90 2.75
CA ALA A 49 -18.73 5.72 2.17
C ALA A 49 -18.90 4.35 1.51
N THR A 50 -17.85 3.83 0.87
CA THR A 50 -17.89 2.53 0.19
C THR A 50 -17.83 1.36 1.16
N ILE A 51 -17.10 1.50 2.27
CA ILE A 51 -17.08 0.53 3.37
C ILE A 51 -18.45 0.47 4.06
N THR A 52 -19.04 1.63 4.35
CA THR A 52 -20.34 1.73 5.05
C THR A 52 -21.51 1.34 4.17
N ASN A 53 -21.43 1.56 2.85
CA ASN A 53 -22.43 1.13 1.89
C ASN A 53 -21.78 0.31 0.75
N PRO A 54 -21.66 -1.03 0.92
CA PRO A 54 -21.07 -1.91 -0.08
C PRO A 54 -21.77 -1.89 -1.44
N ASN A 55 -23.02 -1.42 -1.53
CA ASN A 55 -23.68 -1.27 -2.83
C ASN A 55 -23.00 -0.22 -3.73
N ARG A 56 -22.25 0.73 -3.15
CA ARG A 56 -21.42 1.68 -3.93
C ARG A 56 -20.36 0.97 -4.77
N GLN A 57 -19.85 -0.18 -4.30
CA GLN A 57 -18.93 -1.02 -5.07
C GLN A 57 -19.58 -1.62 -6.33
N ARG A 58 -20.91 -1.65 -6.37
CA ARG A 58 -21.72 -2.17 -7.49
C ARG A 58 -22.30 -1.06 -8.35
N ASP A 59 -21.98 0.20 -8.06
CA ASP A 59 -22.41 1.32 -8.89
C ASP A 59 -21.74 1.22 -10.26
N ARG A 60 -22.55 0.83 -11.25
CA ARG A 60 -22.09 0.61 -12.62
C ARG A 60 -21.54 1.89 -13.25
N ASN A 61 -22.01 3.07 -12.84
CA ASN A 61 -21.51 4.32 -13.40
C ASN A 61 -20.08 4.58 -12.93
N VAL A 62 -19.82 4.42 -11.63
CA VAL A 62 -18.47 4.57 -11.05
C VAL A 62 -17.53 3.50 -11.61
N ILE A 63 -17.98 2.24 -11.68
CA ILE A 63 -17.18 1.15 -12.25
C ILE A 63 -16.85 1.41 -13.73
N ASN A 64 -17.83 1.79 -14.54
CA ASN A 64 -17.62 2.01 -15.96
C ASN A 64 -16.70 3.20 -16.22
N LEU A 65 -16.83 4.29 -15.45
CA LEU A 65 -15.94 5.44 -15.52
C LEU A 65 -14.46 5.03 -15.37
N TRP A 66 -14.14 4.27 -14.33
CA TRP A 66 -12.76 3.87 -14.07
C TRP A 66 -12.27 2.74 -14.99
N LYS A 67 -13.17 1.89 -15.50
CA LYS A 67 -12.85 0.92 -16.56
C LYS A 67 -12.53 1.60 -17.88
N GLU A 68 -13.26 2.65 -18.24
CA GLU A 68 -13.00 3.46 -19.43
C GLU A 68 -11.65 4.15 -19.31
N TYR A 69 -11.37 4.78 -18.16
CA TYR A 69 -10.05 5.36 -17.89
C TYR A 69 -8.91 4.32 -18.01
N ASP A 70 -9.06 3.13 -17.41
CA ASP A 70 -8.07 2.05 -17.53
C ASP A 70 -7.91 1.56 -18.98
N ALA A 71 -8.97 1.59 -19.80
CA ALA A 71 -8.93 1.21 -21.20
C ALA A 71 -8.23 2.26 -22.07
N GLU A 72 -8.51 3.55 -21.84
CA GLU A 72 -7.84 4.67 -22.52
C GLU A 72 -6.32 4.61 -22.32
N ASN A 73 -5.86 4.45 -21.06
CA ASN A 73 -4.43 4.34 -20.77
C ASN A 73 -3.75 3.18 -21.51
N LYS A 74 -4.44 2.04 -21.68
CA LYS A 74 -3.89 0.89 -22.42
C LYS A 74 -3.72 1.19 -23.91
N VAL A 75 -4.65 1.92 -24.52
CA VAL A 75 -4.57 2.32 -25.94
C VAL A 75 -3.44 3.32 -26.14
N ASP A 76 -3.34 4.34 -25.29
CA ASP A 76 -2.30 5.37 -25.36
C ASP A 76 -0.90 4.74 -25.21
N ASN A 77 -0.71 3.88 -24.21
CA ASN A 77 0.55 3.17 -23.99
C ASN A 77 0.97 2.33 -25.22
N ALA A 78 0.01 1.72 -25.92
CA ALA A 78 0.28 0.92 -27.11
C ALA A 78 0.65 1.79 -28.33
N GLY A 79 0.01 2.96 -28.49
CA GLY A 79 0.30 3.91 -29.56
C GLY A 79 1.68 4.56 -29.44
N ASP A 80 2.12 4.84 -28.20
CA ASP A 80 3.39 5.53 -27.91
C ASP A 80 4.59 4.57 -27.74
N GLY A 81 4.38 3.26 -27.85
CA GLY A 81 5.44 2.25 -27.70
C GLY A 81 6.01 2.14 -26.28
N VAL A 82 5.23 2.50 -25.26
CA VAL A 82 5.65 2.51 -23.86
C VAL A 82 5.87 1.09 -23.34
N LYS A 83 6.98 0.85 -22.64
CA LYS A 83 7.26 -0.46 -22.02
C LYS A 83 6.33 -0.71 -20.84
N THR A 84 5.45 -1.69 -20.97
CA THR A 84 4.49 -2.10 -19.94
C THR A 84 5.01 -3.29 -19.12
N ARG A 85 5.71 -3.00 -18.02
CA ARG A 85 6.28 -4.04 -17.13
C ARG A 85 5.99 -3.80 -15.66
N SER A 86 5.26 -2.75 -15.37
CA SER A 86 5.01 -2.30 -14.00
C SER A 86 3.70 -2.87 -13.49
N PHE A 87 3.61 -2.94 -12.17
CA PHE A 87 2.44 -3.38 -11.43
C PHE A 87 2.34 -2.65 -10.09
N ASN A 88 1.17 -2.70 -9.47
CA ASN A 88 1.01 -2.29 -8.08
C ASN A 88 1.12 -3.49 -7.16
N TYR A 89 1.56 -3.27 -5.94
CA TYR A 89 1.58 -4.30 -4.89
C TYR A 89 1.30 -3.69 -3.53
N ILE A 90 0.80 -4.53 -2.65
CA ILE A 90 0.48 -4.18 -1.26
C ILE A 90 1.12 -5.17 -0.31
N LEU A 91 1.48 -4.68 0.88
CA LEU A 91 1.84 -5.51 2.03
C LEU A 91 0.79 -5.34 3.12
N CYS A 92 0.31 -6.45 3.63
CA CYS A 92 -0.79 -6.51 4.59
C CYS A 92 -0.35 -7.22 5.87
N ASP A 93 -0.91 -6.76 6.98
CA ASP A 93 -0.73 -7.34 8.29
C ASP A 93 -1.71 -8.52 8.47
N PRO A 94 -1.19 -9.75 8.66
CA PRO A 94 -2.02 -10.94 8.74
C PRO A 94 -2.96 -10.94 9.94
N GLU A 95 -2.61 -10.27 11.05
CA GLU A 95 -3.44 -10.27 12.26
C GLU A 95 -4.73 -9.48 12.03
N ILE A 96 -4.63 -8.33 11.35
CA ILE A 96 -5.78 -7.52 10.97
C ILE A 96 -6.52 -8.15 9.80
N LEU A 97 -5.82 -8.59 8.75
CA LEU A 97 -6.46 -9.16 7.58
C LEU A 97 -7.25 -10.43 7.91
N GLY A 98 -6.69 -11.29 8.77
CA GLY A 98 -7.22 -12.62 9.03
C GLY A 98 -6.80 -13.63 7.97
N ASN A 99 -7.40 -14.82 8.06
CA ASN A 99 -7.05 -16.00 7.27
C ASN A 99 -8.23 -16.58 6.48
N ASN A 100 -9.38 -15.90 6.47
CA ASN A 100 -10.58 -16.32 5.72
C ASN A 100 -10.86 -15.29 4.63
N GLU A 101 -10.46 -15.62 3.40
CA GLU A 101 -10.64 -14.78 2.22
C GLU A 101 -12.11 -14.51 1.90
N GLU A 102 -13.02 -15.46 2.13
CA GLU A 102 -14.44 -15.32 1.79
C GLU A 102 -15.10 -14.21 2.63
N GLU A 103 -14.71 -14.12 3.90
CA GLU A 103 -15.22 -13.15 4.88
C GLU A 103 -14.53 -11.78 4.82
N LEU A 104 -13.52 -11.58 3.97
CA LEU A 104 -12.84 -10.29 3.89
C LEU A 104 -13.80 -9.16 3.47
N THR A 105 -13.86 -8.12 4.28
CA THR A 105 -14.55 -6.87 3.94
C THR A 105 -13.56 -5.85 3.40
N LEU A 106 -14.04 -4.88 2.63
CA LEU A 106 -13.19 -3.77 2.16
C LEU A 106 -12.54 -3.01 3.32
N GLY A 107 -13.28 -2.80 4.41
CA GLY A 107 -12.74 -2.15 5.61
C GLY A 107 -11.57 -2.93 6.20
N ARG A 108 -11.77 -4.22 6.49
CA ARG A 108 -10.72 -5.08 7.06
C ARG A 108 -9.51 -5.21 6.14
N PHE A 109 -9.75 -5.32 4.83
CA PHE A 109 -8.71 -5.35 3.82
C PHE A 109 -7.90 -4.05 3.82
N ALA A 110 -8.55 -2.89 3.68
CA ALA A 110 -7.89 -1.58 3.68
C ALA A 110 -7.12 -1.32 4.99
N GLU A 111 -7.71 -1.68 6.12
CA GLU A 111 -7.08 -1.57 7.45
C GLU A 111 -5.83 -2.43 7.61
N SER A 112 -5.78 -3.59 6.95
CA SER A 112 -4.64 -4.49 7.03
C SER A 112 -3.44 -3.98 6.25
N ILE A 113 -3.68 -3.22 5.17
CA ILE A 113 -2.63 -2.68 4.31
C ILE A 113 -1.77 -1.73 5.13
N PHE A 114 -0.47 -1.97 5.10
CA PHE A 114 0.50 -1.07 5.73
C PHE A 114 1.50 -0.51 4.75
N TYR A 115 1.54 -1.00 3.51
CA TYR A 115 2.40 -0.46 2.48
C TYR A 115 1.75 -0.65 1.11
N VAL A 116 1.84 0.38 0.28
CA VAL A 116 1.43 0.36 -1.13
C VAL A 116 2.67 0.70 -1.95
N GLY A 117 2.87 0.06 -3.09
CA GLY A 117 3.97 0.43 -3.97
C GLY A 117 3.74 0.07 -5.42
N LYS A 118 4.47 0.75 -6.31
CA LYS A 118 4.68 0.31 -7.68
C LYS A 118 5.95 -0.53 -7.80
N GLY A 119 5.90 -1.57 -8.62
CA GLY A 119 6.98 -2.53 -8.77
C GLY A 119 7.14 -3.02 -10.21
N SER A 120 8.30 -3.58 -10.49
CA SER A 120 8.56 -4.37 -11.70
C SER A 120 9.43 -5.57 -11.31
N GLY A 121 9.31 -6.68 -12.05
CA GLY A 121 10.02 -7.91 -11.73
C GLY A 121 9.80 -8.40 -10.30
N TYR A 122 10.88 -8.59 -9.53
CA TYR A 122 10.86 -9.14 -8.17
C TYR A 122 10.77 -8.08 -7.07
N ARG A 123 10.34 -6.85 -7.38
CA ARG A 123 10.41 -5.72 -6.45
C ARG A 123 9.78 -5.97 -5.06
N PRO A 124 8.60 -6.62 -4.92
CA PRO A 124 8.03 -6.91 -3.60
C PRO A 124 8.94 -7.82 -2.75
N PHE A 125 9.61 -8.77 -3.39
CA PHE A 125 10.54 -9.71 -2.73
C PHE A 125 11.83 -9.05 -2.26
N HIS A 126 12.23 -7.93 -2.87
CA HIS A 126 13.40 -7.17 -2.44
C HIS A 126 13.28 -6.73 -0.99
N HIS A 127 12.13 -6.20 -0.56
CA HIS A 127 11.93 -5.74 0.82
C HIS A 127 12.10 -6.88 1.83
N PHE A 128 11.59 -8.06 1.51
CA PHE A 128 11.77 -9.25 2.35
C PHE A 128 13.22 -9.71 2.41
N ARG A 129 13.94 -9.71 1.28
CA ARG A 129 15.37 -10.07 1.24
C ARG A 129 16.23 -9.11 2.06
N GLU A 130 15.96 -7.81 1.98
CA GLU A 130 16.65 -6.79 2.77
C GLU A 130 16.48 -7.04 4.27
N VAL A 131 15.25 -7.27 4.74
CA VAL A 131 14.99 -7.57 6.15
C VAL A 131 15.65 -8.88 6.56
N LYS A 132 15.55 -9.94 5.76
CA LYS A 132 16.18 -11.23 6.06
C LYS A 132 17.70 -11.12 6.13
N ARG A 133 18.33 -10.34 5.25
CA ARG A 133 19.78 -10.10 5.26
C ARG A 133 20.20 -9.37 6.55
N LYS A 134 19.49 -8.31 6.94
CA LYS A 134 19.74 -7.56 8.18
C LYS A 134 19.62 -8.45 9.42
N ILE A 135 18.61 -9.32 9.48
CA ILE A 135 18.45 -10.31 10.57
C ILE A 135 19.62 -11.30 10.59
N ARG A 136 19.99 -11.86 9.44
CA ARG A 136 21.08 -12.85 9.32
C ARG A 136 22.42 -12.28 9.76
N ASP A 137 22.72 -11.06 9.35
CA ASP A 137 24.04 -10.44 9.55
C ASP A 137 24.24 -9.95 11.00
N GLY A 138 23.41 -10.41 11.95
CA GLY A 138 23.48 -10.09 13.38
C GLY A 138 23.34 -8.59 13.66
N THR A 139 22.95 -7.84 12.64
CA THR A 139 22.91 -6.40 12.70
C THR A 139 21.55 -6.05 13.26
N THR A 140 21.54 -5.74 14.55
CA THR A 140 20.64 -4.72 15.11
C THR A 140 20.92 -3.34 14.49
N VAL A 141 21.30 -3.29 13.20
CA VAL A 141 21.21 -2.08 12.39
C VAL A 141 19.74 -1.75 12.44
N GLU A 142 19.48 -0.66 13.15
CA GLU A 142 18.17 -0.05 13.27
C GLU A 142 17.49 -0.16 11.92
N ILE A 143 16.33 -0.82 11.88
CA ILE A 143 15.62 -1.03 10.63
C ILE A 143 15.11 0.33 10.17
N GLN A 144 15.91 1.05 9.37
CA GLN A 144 15.75 2.48 9.09
C GLN A 144 14.41 2.88 8.45
N HIS A 145 13.65 1.91 7.94
CA HIS A 145 12.40 2.16 7.23
C HIS A 145 11.22 1.49 7.94
N LEU A 146 10.14 2.26 8.15
CA LEU A 146 8.92 1.76 8.80
C LEU A 146 8.38 0.47 8.15
N LYS A 147 8.40 0.37 6.81
CA LYS A 147 7.95 -0.84 6.10
C LYS A 147 8.76 -2.09 6.47
N GLU A 148 10.07 -1.95 6.57
CA GLU A 148 10.97 -3.05 6.93
C GLU A 148 10.80 -3.40 8.41
N HIS A 149 10.56 -2.39 9.24
CA HIS A 149 10.31 -2.57 10.66
C HIS A 149 9.00 -3.35 10.88
N ALA A 150 7.93 -2.99 10.15
CA ALA A 150 6.66 -3.73 10.14
C ALA A 150 6.86 -5.19 9.72
N ILE A 151 7.57 -5.45 8.61
CA ILE A 151 7.91 -6.82 8.16
C ILE A 151 8.63 -7.61 9.26
N ASN A 152 9.65 -7.01 9.89
CA ASN A 152 10.40 -7.66 10.96
C ASN A 152 9.52 -7.95 12.19
N GLN A 153 8.64 -7.03 12.58
CA GLN A 153 7.75 -7.22 13.72
C GLN A 153 6.74 -8.34 13.47
N ILE A 154 6.14 -8.41 12.28
CA ILE A 154 5.25 -9.51 11.86
C ILE A 154 6.00 -10.85 11.90
N TRP A 155 7.22 -10.90 11.37
CA TRP A 155 8.04 -12.12 11.40
C TRP A 155 8.45 -12.53 12.81
N ARG A 156 8.79 -11.58 13.69
CA ARG A 156 9.10 -11.87 15.11
C ARG A 156 7.88 -12.38 15.88
N ALA A 157 6.66 -12.05 15.44
CA ALA A 157 5.44 -12.62 15.98
C ALA A 157 5.17 -14.07 15.51
N GLY A 158 5.99 -14.62 14.61
CA GLY A 158 5.84 -15.98 14.06
C GLY A 158 4.95 -16.06 12.81
N GLU A 159 4.45 -14.91 12.36
CA GLU A 159 3.53 -14.79 11.22
C GLU A 159 4.27 -14.53 9.90
N GLY A 160 3.58 -14.79 8.79
CA GLY A 160 4.04 -14.41 7.45
C GLY A 160 3.43 -13.08 7.04
N VAL A 161 4.20 -12.20 6.40
CA VAL A 161 3.66 -10.96 5.85
C VAL A 161 2.79 -11.31 4.65
N VAL A 162 1.54 -10.85 4.64
CA VAL A 162 0.67 -11.03 3.48
C VAL A 162 1.09 -10.04 2.39
N TRP A 163 1.15 -10.51 1.15
CA TRP A 163 1.52 -9.69 0.01
C TRP A 163 0.69 -10.04 -1.22
N MET A 164 0.49 -9.05 -2.08
CA MET A 164 -0.25 -9.22 -3.33
C MET A 164 0.30 -8.28 -4.39
N GLN A 165 0.40 -8.77 -5.63
CA GLN A 165 0.60 -7.95 -6.82
C GLN A 165 -0.74 -7.87 -7.57
N PHE A 166 -1.02 -6.73 -8.17
CA PHE A 166 -2.21 -6.53 -8.99
C PHE A 166 -1.97 -5.40 -9.99
N GLY A 167 -2.84 -5.30 -11.01
CA GLY A 167 -2.67 -4.36 -12.10
C GLY A 167 -1.36 -4.63 -12.84
N HIS A 168 -1.27 -5.73 -13.59
CA HIS A 168 -0.07 -6.07 -14.36
C HIS A 168 -0.06 -5.37 -15.73
N SER A 169 1.13 -5.33 -16.35
CA SER A 169 1.34 -4.72 -17.67
C SER A 169 0.95 -3.24 -17.72
N LEU A 170 1.25 -2.51 -16.65
CA LEU A 170 1.10 -1.06 -16.59
C LEU A 170 2.34 -0.38 -17.14
N SER A 171 2.15 0.83 -17.68
CA SER A 171 3.26 1.78 -17.81
C SER A 171 3.71 2.27 -16.43
N ASP A 172 4.91 2.85 -16.37
CA ASP A 172 5.40 3.42 -15.10
C ASP A 172 4.49 4.55 -14.60
N ASN A 173 4.06 5.44 -15.47
CA ASN A 173 3.17 6.55 -15.11
C ASN A 173 1.83 6.04 -14.57
N GLU A 174 1.25 5.02 -15.20
CA GLU A 174 -0.01 4.43 -14.74
C GLU A 174 0.17 3.75 -13.37
N ALA A 175 1.26 3.00 -13.18
CA ALA A 175 1.54 2.36 -11.90
C ALA A 175 1.75 3.38 -10.77
N TYR A 176 2.42 4.50 -11.05
CA TYR A 176 2.57 5.62 -10.10
C TYR A 176 1.22 6.27 -9.77
N ASN A 177 0.39 6.58 -10.77
CA ASN A 177 -0.94 7.16 -10.56
C ASN A 177 -1.81 6.27 -9.68
N ARG A 178 -1.82 4.95 -9.94
CA ARG A 178 -2.56 3.97 -9.14
C ARG A 178 -2.03 3.89 -7.70
N GLU A 179 -0.70 3.87 -7.52
CA GLU A 179 -0.09 3.90 -6.17
C GLU A 179 -0.55 5.13 -5.39
N ALA A 180 -0.42 6.33 -5.98
CA ALA A 180 -0.77 7.59 -5.35
C ALA A 180 -2.27 7.66 -5.01
N CYS A 181 -3.16 7.22 -5.91
CA CYS A 181 -4.60 7.21 -5.66
C CYS A 181 -5.00 6.25 -4.53
N ILE A 182 -4.36 5.07 -4.45
CA ILE A 182 -4.60 4.13 -3.33
C ILE A 182 -4.12 4.73 -2.01
N ILE A 183 -2.93 5.35 -2.00
CA ILE A 183 -2.41 6.04 -0.81
C ILE A 183 -3.34 7.19 -0.39
N SER A 184 -3.89 7.93 -1.35
CA SER A 184 -4.89 8.98 -1.12
C SER A 184 -6.12 8.43 -0.41
N ALA A 185 -6.72 7.35 -0.94
CA ALA A 185 -7.92 6.75 -0.38
C ALA A 185 -7.72 6.19 1.04
N ILE A 186 -6.58 5.53 1.31
CA ILE A 186 -6.25 5.00 2.65
C ILE A 186 -5.80 6.13 3.60
N GLY A 187 -5.19 7.19 3.07
CA GLY A 187 -4.47 8.18 3.83
C GLY A 187 -3.06 7.70 4.20
N VAL A 188 -2.05 8.48 3.83
CA VAL A 188 -0.63 8.13 4.05
C VAL A 188 -0.30 7.84 5.52
N ASN A 189 -1.00 8.48 6.45
CA ASN A 189 -0.83 8.29 7.89
C ASN A 189 -1.28 6.92 8.39
N ASN A 190 -2.09 6.18 7.63
CA ASN A 190 -2.44 4.78 7.92
C ASN A 190 -1.40 3.79 7.34
N LEU A 191 -0.39 4.28 6.63
CA LEU A 191 0.62 3.49 5.92
C LEU A 191 2.04 3.77 6.45
N THR A 192 2.95 2.85 6.11
CA THR A 192 4.40 2.97 6.28
C THR A 192 5.09 3.67 5.11
N ASN A 193 4.33 4.05 4.07
CA ASN A 193 4.78 4.94 3.00
C ASN A 193 5.25 6.28 3.57
N VAL A 194 6.36 6.81 3.06
CA VAL A 194 6.92 8.10 3.49
C VAL A 194 6.28 9.27 2.73
N ASN A 195 5.90 9.06 1.47
CA ASN A 195 5.28 10.03 0.59
C ASN A 195 3.90 9.55 0.13
N THR A 196 3.13 10.47 -0.46
CA THR A 196 1.77 10.24 -1.00
C THR A 196 1.77 9.61 -2.40
N GLY A 197 2.93 9.21 -2.92
CA GLY A 197 3.10 8.79 -4.30
C GLY A 197 3.31 9.95 -5.28
N GLU A 198 3.56 9.60 -6.54
CA GLU A 198 3.77 10.53 -7.66
C GLU A 198 2.59 10.46 -8.63
N LEU A 199 2.16 11.61 -9.15
CA LEU A 199 1.08 11.72 -10.13
C LEU A 199 1.65 12.19 -11.47
N HIS A 200 1.05 11.72 -12.56
CA HIS A 200 1.44 12.03 -13.93
C HIS A 200 0.23 12.25 -14.84
N GLY A 201 0.43 13.07 -15.87
CA GLY A 201 -0.52 13.25 -16.97
C GLY A 201 -1.85 13.83 -16.49
N ARG A 202 -2.96 13.26 -16.98
CA ARG A 202 -4.32 13.71 -16.64
C ARG A 202 -4.63 13.61 -15.14
N CYS A 203 -4.08 12.60 -14.47
CA CYS A 203 -4.29 12.38 -13.05
C CYS A 203 -3.65 13.50 -12.21
N ASP A 204 -2.52 14.04 -12.64
CA ASP A 204 -1.83 15.15 -11.96
C ASP A 204 -2.48 16.50 -12.29
N THR A 205 -2.82 16.71 -13.56
CA THR A 205 -3.21 18.04 -14.06
C THR A 205 -4.71 18.34 -13.99
N GLN A 206 -5.58 17.33 -13.89
CA GLN A 206 -7.04 17.52 -14.02
C GLN A 206 -7.85 16.92 -12.88
N TRP A 207 -7.29 16.02 -12.07
CA TRP A 207 -8.07 15.36 -11.03
C TRP A 207 -8.01 16.14 -9.71
N ASN A 208 -9.17 16.37 -9.13
CA ASN A 208 -9.27 16.79 -7.74
C ASN A 208 -9.09 15.59 -6.80
N ASP A 209 -8.99 15.87 -5.50
CA ASP A 209 -8.71 14.82 -4.51
C ASP A 209 -9.86 13.81 -4.38
N VAL A 210 -11.11 14.24 -4.57
CA VAL A 210 -12.27 13.34 -4.61
C VAL A 210 -12.14 12.30 -5.72
N MET A 211 -11.68 12.69 -6.92
CA MET A 211 -11.47 11.77 -8.03
C MET A 211 -10.33 10.78 -7.75
N LYS A 212 -9.23 11.25 -7.14
CA LYS A 212 -8.10 10.39 -6.75
C LYS A 212 -8.53 9.37 -5.70
N ASP A 213 -9.28 9.81 -4.70
CA ASP A 213 -9.81 8.97 -3.63
C ASP A 213 -10.83 7.95 -4.15
N GLU A 214 -11.69 8.35 -5.10
CA GLU A 214 -12.67 7.46 -5.72
C GLU A 214 -11.99 6.41 -6.60
N TYR A 215 -10.98 6.80 -7.40
CA TYR A 215 -10.18 5.84 -8.18
C TYR A 215 -9.39 4.90 -7.27
N GLY A 216 -8.76 5.42 -6.20
CA GLY A 216 -8.08 4.61 -5.20
C GLY A 216 -9.00 3.59 -4.53
N THR A 217 -10.22 4.01 -4.19
CA THR A 217 -11.27 3.13 -3.62
C THR A 217 -11.68 2.04 -4.61
N TYR A 218 -11.84 2.38 -5.89
CA TYR A 218 -12.12 1.42 -6.96
C TYR A 218 -10.98 0.38 -7.08
N LEU A 219 -9.72 0.82 -7.10
CA LEU A 219 -8.55 -0.06 -7.16
C LEU A 219 -8.47 -1.00 -5.95
N LEU A 220 -8.75 -0.51 -4.75
CA LEU A 220 -8.81 -1.33 -3.53
C LEU A 220 -9.89 -2.40 -3.61
N ASN A 221 -11.06 -2.05 -4.13
CA ASN A 221 -12.14 -3.00 -4.31
C ASN A 221 -11.78 -4.09 -5.34
N MET A 222 -11.08 -3.73 -6.42
CA MET A 222 -10.55 -4.70 -7.37
C MET A 222 -9.49 -5.61 -6.73
N ALA A 223 -8.54 -5.05 -5.98
CA ALA A 223 -7.50 -5.81 -5.29
C ALA A 223 -8.09 -6.79 -4.26
N LEU A 224 -9.13 -6.36 -3.51
CA LEU A 224 -9.89 -7.26 -2.64
C LEU A 224 -10.49 -8.42 -3.43
N GLY A 225 -11.13 -8.15 -4.56
CA GLY A 225 -11.71 -9.18 -5.42
C GLY A 225 -10.67 -10.20 -5.89
N ILE A 226 -9.48 -9.73 -6.29
CA ILE A 226 -8.36 -10.60 -6.67
C ILE A 226 -7.91 -11.43 -5.46
N MET A 227 -7.77 -10.84 -4.27
CA MET A 227 -7.39 -11.55 -3.05
C MET A 227 -8.38 -12.64 -2.66
N LYS A 228 -9.68 -12.39 -2.82
CA LYS A 228 -10.71 -13.41 -2.61
C LYS A 228 -10.62 -14.58 -3.58
N LEU A 229 -10.15 -14.34 -4.80
CA LEU A 229 -10.04 -15.36 -5.84
C LEU A 229 -8.73 -16.15 -5.76
N GLU A 230 -7.62 -15.48 -5.48
CA GLU A 230 -6.28 -16.08 -5.43
C GLU A 230 -5.93 -16.66 -4.04
N GLY A 231 -6.68 -16.26 -3.01
CA GLY A 231 -6.41 -16.59 -1.62
C GLY A 231 -5.36 -15.68 -0.97
N ILE A 232 -5.18 -15.87 0.34
CA ILE A 232 -4.26 -15.05 1.16
C ILE A 232 -2.87 -15.67 1.16
N ASN A 233 -1.96 -15.10 0.36
CA ASN A 233 -0.56 -15.51 0.32
C ASN A 233 0.26 -14.78 1.38
N SER A 234 0.96 -15.53 2.24
CA SER A 234 1.86 -14.98 3.26
C SER A 234 3.29 -15.47 3.09
N LEU A 235 4.27 -14.61 3.41
CA LEU A 235 5.68 -14.91 3.28
C LEU A 235 6.38 -14.88 4.65
N LYS A 236 6.82 -16.06 5.10
CA LYS A 236 7.63 -16.23 6.31
C LYS A 236 9.13 -16.13 6.00
N PRO A 237 10.00 -15.82 6.98
CA PRO A 237 11.45 -15.70 6.77
C PRO A 237 12.08 -16.92 6.10
N GLY A 238 11.62 -18.13 6.45
CA GLY A 238 12.12 -19.39 5.89
C GLY A 238 11.87 -19.53 4.38
N ASN A 239 10.83 -18.91 3.86
CA ASN A 239 10.40 -18.99 2.46
C ASN A 239 11.02 -17.91 1.57
N VAL A 240 11.75 -16.95 2.14
CA VAL A 240 12.46 -15.91 1.38
C VAL A 240 13.79 -16.47 0.87
N VAL A 241 13.95 -16.61 -0.43
CA VAL A 241 15.26 -16.95 -1.04
C VAL A 241 16.14 -15.70 -1.06
N LEU A 242 17.36 -15.78 -0.53
CA LEU A 242 18.37 -14.70 -0.55
C LEU A 242 19.08 -14.63 -1.89
#